data_AF-A0A5J4Q783-F1
#
_entry.id   AF-A0A5J4Q783-F1
#
_cell.length_a   1.000
_cell.length_b   1.000
_cell.length_c   1.000
_cell.angle_alpha   90.00
_cell.angle_beta   90.00
_cell.angle_gamma   90.00
#
_symmetry.space_group_name_H-M   'P 1'
#
loop_
_entity.id
_entity.type
_entity.pdbx_description
1 polymer ?
#
loop_
_entity_poly.entity_id
_entity_poly.type
_entity_poly.pdbx_seq_one_letter_code
_entity_poly.pdbx_strand_id
1 'polypeptide(L)'
;GEKSRQLNAWIISQRAHAIANGLPLISVNRVGHEPDPSQRTKGIRFWGNSFVAGPQGEILAQASNDAPENIIVEIDLLHSEDVRRWWPFLRDRRIDEYGGITKQFIDNIV
;
A
#
# COMPACT_ATOMS: atom_id res chain seq x y z
N GLY A 1 11.09 -6.47 15.57
CA GLY A 1 10.14 -6.17 16.66
C GLY A 1 8.81 -5.70 16.10
N GLU A 2 7.82 -5.43 16.96
CA GLU A 2 6.43 -5.18 16.52
C GLU A 2 6.29 -3.99 15.55
N LYS A 3 7.00 -2.88 15.79
CA LYS A 3 7.01 -1.73 14.88
C LYS A 3 7.43 -2.08 13.46
N SER A 4 8.39 -3.00 13.30
CA SER A 4 8.83 -3.46 11.99
C SER A 4 7.76 -4.33 11.31
N ARG A 5 6.99 -5.12 12.07
CA ARG A 5 5.87 -5.90 11.52
C ARG A 5 4.75 -4.97 11.05
N GLN A 6 4.44 -3.94 11.82
CA GLN A 6 3.46 -2.91 11.46
C GLN A 6 3.86 -2.18 10.17
N LEU A 7 5.12 -1.73 10.08
CA LEU A 7 5.64 -1.10 8.87
C LEU A 7 5.56 -2.05 7.67
N ASN A 8 6.02 -3.30 7.83
CA ASN A 8 6.01 -4.28 6.75
C ASN A 8 4.58 -4.60 6.30
N ALA A 9 3.62 -4.69 7.22
CA ALA A 9 2.21 -4.88 6.88
C ALA A 9 1.68 -3.71 6.03
N TRP A 10 1.98 -2.46 6.42
CA TRP A 10 1.60 -1.28 5.66
C TRP A 10 2.22 -1.24 4.25
N ILE A 11 3.51 -1.62 4.12
CA ILE A 11 4.18 -1.73 2.82
C ILE A 11 3.53 -2.83 1.97
N ILE A 12 3.35 -4.03 2.53
CA ILE A 12 2.85 -5.20 1.80
C ILE A 12 1.40 -4.98 1.33
N SER A 13 0.52 -4.43 2.17
CA SER A 13 -0.87 -4.17 1.79
C SER A 13 -0.98 -3.27 0.56
N GLN A 14 -0.15 -2.24 0.47
CA GLN A 14 -0.15 -1.32 -0.66
C GLN A 14 0.49 -1.95 -1.90
N ARG A 15 1.61 -2.67 -1.75
CA ARG A 15 2.21 -3.43 -2.87
C ARG A 15 1.24 -4.47 -3.43
N ALA A 16 0.41 -5.08 -2.58
CA ALA A 16 -0.62 -6.00 -3.02
C ALA A 16 -1.69 -5.31 -3.90
N HIS A 17 -2.01 -4.04 -3.65
CA HIS A 17 -2.90 -3.27 -4.55
C HIS A 17 -2.26 -3.02 -5.92
N ALA A 18 -0.96 -2.72 -5.97
CA ALA A 18 -0.22 -2.59 -7.23
C ALA A 18 -0.30 -3.89 -8.05
N ILE A 19 0.03 -5.01 -7.41
CA ILE A 19 -0.02 -6.36 -8.00
C ILE A 19 -1.42 -6.73 -8.49
N ALA A 20 -2.44 -6.56 -7.66
CA ALA A 20 -3.80 -7.00 -7.97
C ALA A 20 -4.40 -6.26 -9.19
N ASN A 21 -3.88 -5.08 -9.53
CA ASN A 21 -4.38 -4.24 -10.62
C ASN A 21 -3.38 -4.09 -11.79
N GLY A 22 -2.16 -4.61 -11.64
CA GLY A 22 -1.05 -4.40 -12.58
C GLY A 22 -0.75 -2.91 -12.78
N LEU A 23 -0.72 -2.11 -11.71
CA LEU A 23 -0.52 -0.66 -11.76
C LEU A 23 0.62 -0.22 -10.84
N PRO A 24 1.43 0.78 -11.23
CA PRO A 24 2.34 1.43 -10.30
C PRO A 24 1.56 2.12 -9.17
N LEU A 25 2.16 2.19 -7.98
CA LEU A 25 1.56 2.78 -6.78
C LEU A 25 2.56 3.67 -6.07
N ILE A 26 2.10 4.85 -5.65
CA ILE A 26 2.89 5.79 -4.84
C ILE A 26 2.23 5.90 -3.48
N SER A 27 3.01 5.64 -2.43
CA SER A 27 2.58 5.78 -1.05
C SER A 27 3.40 6.85 -0.35
N VAL A 28 2.73 7.83 0.26
CA VAL A 28 3.37 8.97 0.93
C VAL A 28 3.03 8.98 2.41
N ASN A 29 4.03 9.28 3.24
CA ASN A 29 3.87 9.38 4.68
C ASN A 29 4.69 10.53 5.26
N ARG A 30 4.29 10.98 6.44
CA ARG A 30 4.98 12.05 7.20
C ARG A 30 6.19 11.49 7.95
N VAL A 31 7.07 12.39 8.37
CA VAL A 31 8.13 12.12 9.35
C VAL A 31 7.98 13.07 10.53
N GLY A 32 8.66 12.77 11.64
CA GLY A 32 8.69 13.64 12.82
C GLY A 32 7.69 13.26 13.91
N HIS A 33 7.70 14.03 14.99
CA HIS A 33 6.87 13.80 16.17
C HIS A 33 5.79 14.86 16.28
N GLU A 34 4.55 14.43 16.47
CA GLU A 34 3.42 15.30 16.76
C GLU A 34 2.98 15.03 18.20
N PRO A 35 3.08 16.01 19.13
CA PRO A 35 2.64 15.84 20.50
C PRO A 35 1.11 15.74 20.56
N ASP A 36 0.60 15.01 21.55
CA ASP A 36 -0.84 14.91 21.81
C ASP A 36 -1.36 16.21 22.43
N PRO A 37 -2.27 16.95 21.79
CA PRO A 37 -2.79 18.21 22.33
C PRO A 37 -3.50 18.03 23.68
N SER A 38 -4.05 16.84 23.96
CA SER A 38 -4.72 16.53 25.23
C SER A 38 -3.75 16.18 26.37
N GLN A 39 -2.46 16.01 26.07
CA GLN A 39 -1.41 15.59 27.00
C GLN A 39 -1.66 14.23 27.68
N ARG A 40 -2.55 13.39 27.14
CA ARG A 40 -2.87 12.06 27.69
C ARG A 40 -1.90 10.98 27.22
N THR A 41 -1.30 11.18 26.06
CA THR A 41 -0.32 10.27 25.48
C THR A 41 0.98 11.01 25.14
N LYS A 42 2.01 10.26 24.73
CA LYS A 42 3.28 10.84 24.26
C LYS A 42 3.19 11.43 22.85
N GLY A 43 2.02 11.45 22.21
CA GLY A 43 1.88 11.82 20.80
C GLY A 43 2.29 10.70 19.83
N ILE A 44 2.41 11.05 18.56
CA ILE A 44 2.67 10.11 17.45
C ILE A 44 4.02 10.43 16.82
N ARG A 45 4.84 9.39 16.63
CA ARG A 45 6.05 9.47 15.79
C ARG A 45 5.66 8.92 14.41
N PHE A 46 5.68 9.77 13.39
CA PHE A 46 5.55 9.34 12.01
C PHE A 46 6.89 8.81 11.50
N TRP A 47 6.84 7.71 10.76
CA TRP A 47 8.01 6.91 10.39
C TRP A 47 8.36 7.00 8.91
N GLY A 48 7.90 8.01 8.16
CA GLY A 48 8.24 8.15 6.75
C GLY A 48 7.98 6.85 5.97
N ASN A 49 9.01 6.32 5.33
CA ASN A 49 8.92 5.14 4.46
C ASN A 49 7.95 5.36 3.29
N SER A 50 7.82 6.60 2.81
CA SER A 50 7.19 6.85 1.50
C SER A 50 7.89 5.99 0.45
N PHE A 51 7.15 5.38 -0.47
CA PHE A 51 7.73 4.51 -1.49
C PHE A 51 6.93 4.52 -2.78
N VAL A 52 7.60 4.13 -3.86
CA VAL A 52 7.00 3.86 -5.16
C VAL A 52 7.14 2.37 -5.43
N ALA A 53 6.03 1.71 -5.75
CA ALA A 53 6.00 0.34 -6.23
C ALA A 53 5.63 0.30 -7.71
N GLY A 54 6.28 -0.58 -8.47
CA GLY A 54 5.89 -0.88 -9.84
C GLY A 54 4.69 -1.85 -9.89
N PRO A 55 4.21 -2.17 -11.11
CA PRO A 55 2.99 -2.97 -11.31
C PRO A 55 3.10 -4.43 -10.84
N GLN A 56 4.29 -4.97 -10.59
CA GLN A 56 4.47 -6.29 -9.95
C GLN A 56 4.79 -6.17 -8.45
N GLY A 57 4.63 -4.97 -7.90
CA GLY A 57 4.91 -4.65 -6.51
C GLY A 57 6.39 -4.52 -6.18
N GLU A 58 7.31 -4.58 -7.13
CA GLU A 58 8.73 -4.25 -6.93
C GLU A 58 8.88 -2.81 -6.41
N ILE A 59 9.80 -2.58 -5.46
CA ILE A 59 10.06 -1.23 -4.96
C ILE A 59 10.98 -0.50 -5.94
N LEU A 60 10.50 0.60 -6.50
CA LEU A 60 11.24 1.46 -7.42
C LEU A 60 12.01 2.55 -6.67
N ALA A 61 11.45 3.05 -5.57
CA ALA A 61 12.12 3.99 -4.66
C ALA A 61 11.53 3.90 -3.25
N GLN A 62 12.32 4.21 -2.24
CA GLN A 62 11.87 4.28 -0.84
C GLN A 62 12.64 5.39 -0.10
N ALA A 63 11.89 6.26 0.57
CA ALA A 63 12.42 7.32 1.42
C ALA A 63 12.85 6.79 2.79
N SER A 64 13.67 7.57 3.51
CA SER A 64 14.00 7.30 4.91
C SER A 64 12.77 7.31 5.83
N ASN A 65 13.01 6.92 7.08
CA ASN A 65 11.98 6.81 8.10
C ASN A 65 11.95 7.98 9.08
N ASP A 66 12.84 8.96 8.93
CA ASP A 66 13.09 9.99 9.94
C ASP A 66 13.33 11.40 9.38
N ALA A 67 13.58 11.56 8.08
CA ALA A 67 13.86 12.86 7.47
C ALA A 67 12.87 13.25 6.36
N PRO A 68 12.55 14.55 6.20
CA PRO A 68 11.83 15.03 5.02
C PRO A 68 12.65 14.77 3.76
N GLU A 69 12.02 14.24 2.73
CA GLU A 69 12.66 13.93 1.46
C GLU A 69 11.79 14.34 0.27
N ASN A 70 12.46 14.63 -0.84
CA ASN A 70 11.84 14.85 -2.14
C ASN A 70 12.50 13.89 -3.14
N ILE A 71 11.70 12.96 -3.69
CA ILE A 71 12.17 11.91 -4.58
C ILE A 71 11.43 12.04 -5.91
N ILE A 72 12.17 12.05 -7.01
CA ILE A 72 11.65 11.99 -8.37
C ILE A 72 11.84 10.56 -8.87
N VAL A 73 10.77 9.94 -9.36
CA VAL A 73 10.79 8.58 -9.91
C VAL A 73 10.14 8.60 -11.29
N GLU A 74 10.83 8.05 -12.28
CA GLU A 74 10.28 7.81 -13.61
C GLU A 74 9.44 6.53 -13.58
N ILE A 75 8.25 6.59 -14.17
CA ILE A 75 7.32 5.46 -14.21
C ILE A 75 6.99 5.17 -15.66
N ASP A 76 7.35 3.97 -16.12
CA ASP A 76 6.89 3.46 -17.41
C ASP A 76 5.47 2.90 -17.28
N LEU A 77 4.50 3.61 -17.87
CA LEU A 77 3.10 3.20 -17.87
C LEU A 77 2.83 2.04 -18.84
N LEU A 78 3.70 1.79 -19.81
CA LEU A 78 3.53 0.69 -20.77
C LEU A 78 3.81 -0.67 -20.12
N HIS A 79 4.70 -0.73 -19.13
CA HIS A 79 4.97 -1.97 -18.38
C HIS A 79 3.71 -2.58 -17.73
N SER A 80 2.72 -1.75 -17.37
CA SER A 80 1.42 -2.23 -16.87
C SER A 80 0.67 -3.12 -17.88
N GLU A 81 0.81 -2.87 -19.18
CA GLU A 81 0.19 -3.70 -20.22
C GLU A 81 0.82 -5.10 -20.26
N ASP A 82 2.15 -5.17 -20.22
CA ASP A 82 2.88 -6.44 -20.21
C ASP A 82 2.53 -7.26 -18.97
N VAL A 83 2.51 -6.62 -17.80
CA VAL A 83 2.14 -7.28 -16.53
C VAL A 83 0.72 -7.83 -16.57
N ARG A 84 -0.26 -7.10 -17.13
CA ARG A 84 -1.64 -7.58 -17.25
C ARG A 84 -1.80 -8.72 -18.27
N ARG A 85 -0.91 -8.81 -19.27
CA ARG A 85 -0.86 -9.95 -20.19
C ARG A 85 -0.32 -11.20 -19.49
N TRP A 86 0.70 -11.05 -18.66
CA TRP A 86 1.26 -12.17 -17.90
C TRP A 86 0.33 -12.62 -16.77
N TRP A 87 -0.23 -11.68 -16.01
CA TRP A 87 -1.13 -11.90 -14.87
C TRP A 87 -2.50 -11.28 -15.13
N PRO A 88 -3.38 -11.97 -15.89
CA PRO A 88 -4.66 -11.42 -16.34
C PRO A 88 -5.74 -11.45 -15.25
N PHE A 89 -5.43 -10.98 -14.04
CA PHE A 89 -6.35 -11.00 -12.90
C PHE A 89 -7.70 -10.36 -13.24
N LEU A 90 -7.70 -9.23 -13.95
CA LEU A 90 -8.93 -8.53 -14.34
C LEU A 90 -9.85 -9.37 -15.23
N ARG A 91 -9.28 -10.19 -16.13
CA ARG A 91 -10.03 -11.11 -17.00
C ARG A 91 -10.65 -12.25 -16.18
N ASP A 92 -9.93 -12.74 -15.18
CA ASP A 92 -10.28 -13.94 -14.43
C ASP A 92 -11.10 -13.65 -13.15
N ARG A 93 -11.50 -12.39 -12.90
CA ARG A 93 -12.37 -12.02 -11.77
C ARG A 93 -13.71 -12.76 -11.85
N ARG A 94 -14.05 -13.52 -10.80
CA ARG A 94 -15.40 -14.08 -10.55
C ARG A 94 -16.35 -13.01 -10.03
N ILE A 95 -16.67 -12.04 -10.89
CA ILE A 95 -17.53 -10.90 -10.53
C ILE A 95 -18.93 -11.32 -10.07
N ASP A 96 -19.39 -12.49 -10.53
CA ASP A 96 -20.63 -13.15 -10.12
C ASP A 96 -20.63 -13.54 -8.63
N GLU A 97 -19.47 -13.76 -8.03
CA GLU A 97 -19.33 -14.14 -6.61
C GLU A 97 -19.10 -12.93 -5.68
N TYR A 98 -19.02 -11.70 -6.19
CA TYR A 98 -18.62 -10.53 -5.41
C TYR A 98 -19.76 -9.87 -4.61
N GLY A 99 -20.99 -10.38 -4.71
CA GLY A 99 -22.15 -9.80 -4.02
C GLY A 99 -21.95 -9.64 -2.50
N GLY A 100 -21.22 -10.57 -1.88
CA GLY A 100 -20.94 -10.56 -0.45
C GLY A 100 -20.00 -9.45 0.03
N ILE A 101 -19.17 -8.85 -0.83
CA ILE A 101 -18.15 -7.86 -0.44
C ILE A 101 -18.78 -6.58 0.14
N THR A 102 -20.03 -6.29 -0.21
CA THR A 102 -20.78 -5.14 0.32
C THR A 102 -21.32 -5.36 1.74
N LYS A 103 -21.19 -6.57 2.30
CA LYS A 103 -21.64 -6.91 3.65
C LYS A 103 -20.49 -6.69 4.64
N GLN A 104 -20.79 -6.08 5.79
CA GLN A 104 -19.80 -5.91 6.87
C GLN A 104 -19.32 -7.25 7.44
N PHE A 105 -20.24 -8.22 7.52
CA PHE A 105 -19.98 -9.60 7.95
C PHE A 105 -21.05 -10.51 7.33
N ILE A 106 -20.69 -11.75 7.00
CA ILE A 106 -21.63 -12.78 6.51
C ILE A 106 -21.63 -13.89 7.56
N ASP A 107 -22.71 -13.98 8.31
CA ASP A 107 -22.94 -15.08 9.24
C ASP A 107 -23.98 -16.04 8.64
N ASN A 108 -23.67 -17.33 8.65
CA ASN A 108 -24.58 -18.39 8.22
C ASN A 108 -25.21 -19.10 9.42
N ILE A 109 -25.03 -18.59 10.66
CA ILE A 109 -25.68 -19.13 11.84
C ILE A 109 -27.16 -18.72 11.84
N VAL A 110 -27.98 -19.65 11.34
CA VAL A 110 -29.34 -19.92 11.83
C VAL A 110 -29.32 -21.31 12.44
#